data_AF-A0A7C0X186-F1
#
_entry.id   AF-A0A7C0X186-F1
#
_cell.length_a   1.000
_cell.length_b   1.000
_cell.length_c   1.000
_cell.angle_alpha   90.00
_cell.angle_beta   90.00
_cell.angle_gamma   90.00
#
_symmetry.space_group_name_H-M   'P 1'
#
loop_
_entity.id
_entity.type
_entity.pdbx_description
1 polymer ?
#
loop_
_entity_poly.entity_id
_entity_poly.type
_entity_poly.pdbx_seq_one_letter_code
_entity_poly.pdbx_strand_id
1 'polypeptide(L)'
;NAVNTMAERVAPVLEEITGGKAILRIVSNLADQRIAMARARFLKEVIGGEEVVDRIIDAYMLARYDPYRAATHNKGIMNGVTAVVLATGNDTRAVEAGAHAYAARGGSYLPLTRWEKDENGDLVGTIEMPVAVGLVGGATRSHPVARAVIKILGVRTARELSEVIAAVGLAQNFAALRALATEGIQRGHMRLHAKNIAIAAGATGDEIERVVDTMVREGVIRLDRAREILDGLRLSS
;
A
#
# COMPACT_ATOMS: atom_id res chain seq x y z
N ASN A 1 -2.99 -4.76 -25.09
CA ASN A 1 -2.99 -4.40 -26.53
C ASN A 1 -1.90 -5.12 -27.30
N ALA A 2 -0.61 -4.77 -27.14
CA ALA A 2 0.47 -5.36 -27.95
C ALA A 2 0.44 -6.91 -27.99
N VAL A 3 0.38 -7.55 -26.82
CA VAL A 3 0.34 -9.02 -26.72
C VAL A 3 -0.97 -9.64 -27.22
N ASN A 4 -2.10 -8.92 -27.16
CA ASN A 4 -3.36 -9.41 -27.72
C ASN A 4 -3.26 -9.43 -29.25
N THR A 5 -2.74 -8.36 -29.86
CA THR A 5 -2.51 -8.28 -31.30
C THR A 5 -1.53 -9.36 -31.76
N MET A 6 -0.48 -9.65 -30.98
CA MET A 6 0.43 -10.76 -31.25
C MET A 6 -0.32 -12.10 -31.20
N ALA A 7 -1.11 -12.36 -30.15
CA ALA A 7 -1.90 -13.57 -29.99
C ALA A 7 -2.91 -13.78 -31.12
N GLU A 8 -3.60 -12.72 -31.54
CA GLU A 8 -4.51 -12.72 -32.69
C GLU A 8 -3.80 -13.10 -33.99
N ARG A 9 -2.58 -12.59 -34.19
CA ARG A 9 -1.81 -12.80 -35.42
C ARG A 9 -1.22 -14.19 -35.52
N VAL A 10 -0.86 -14.81 -34.40
CA VAL A 10 -0.34 -16.20 -34.38
C VAL A 10 -1.44 -17.26 -34.37
N ALA A 11 -2.68 -16.89 -34.04
CA ALA A 11 -3.77 -17.86 -33.93
C ALA A 11 -3.99 -18.72 -35.18
N PRO A 12 -4.02 -18.18 -36.43
CA PRO A 12 -4.22 -19.01 -37.62
C PRO A 12 -3.12 -20.06 -37.81
N VAL A 13 -1.87 -19.71 -37.52
CA VAL A 13 -0.72 -20.62 -37.60
C VAL A 13 -0.85 -21.75 -36.56
N LEU A 14 -1.31 -21.43 -35.36
CA LEU A 14 -1.53 -22.43 -34.31
C LEU A 14 -2.72 -23.35 -34.65
N GLU A 15 -3.78 -22.83 -35.25
CA GLU A 15 -4.91 -23.64 -35.73
C GLU A 15 -4.48 -24.62 -36.82
N GLU A 16 -3.64 -24.19 -37.77
CA GLU A 16 -3.08 -25.05 -38.81
C GLU A 16 -2.20 -26.17 -38.21
N ILE A 17 -1.31 -25.83 -37.29
CA ILE A 17 -0.40 -26.80 -36.64
C ILE A 17 -1.17 -27.82 -35.80
N THR A 18 -2.22 -27.39 -35.10
CA THR A 18 -2.93 -28.23 -34.13
C THR A 18 -4.16 -28.94 -34.70
N GLY A 19 -4.70 -28.48 -35.82
CA GLY A 19 -6.01 -28.89 -36.33
C GLY A 19 -7.18 -28.41 -35.46
N GLY A 20 -6.92 -27.61 -34.42
CA GLY A 20 -7.91 -27.09 -33.49
C GLY A 20 -8.43 -25.70 -33.88
N LYS A 21 -9.30 -25.13 -33.03
CA LYS A 21 -9.81 -23.76 -33.15
C LYS A 21 -9.41 -22.92 -31.94
N ALA A 22 -8.83 -21.75 -32.18
CA ALA A 22 -8.45 -20.80 -31.16
C ALA A 22 -9.70 -20.15 -30.55
N ILE A 23 -9.89 -20.34 -29.25
CA ILE A 23 -11.03 -19.80 -28.52
C ILE A 23 -10.75 -18.36 -28.07
N LEU A 24 -9.67 -18.14 -27.32
CA LEU A 24 -9.28 -16.84 -26.77
C LEU A 24 -7.90 -16.41 -27.24
N ARG A 25 -7.72 -15.09 -27.44
CA ARG A 25 -6.47 -14.43 -27.83
C ARG A 25 -6.23 -13.22 -26.92
N ILE A 26 -6.03 -13.51 -25.65
CA ILE A 26 -6.07 -12.49 -24.60
C ILE A 26 -4.89 -12.65 -23.63
N VAL A 27 -4.39 -11.51 -23.15
CA VAL A 27 -3.37 -11.46 -22.10
C VAL A 27 -3.87 -12.05 -20.78
N SER A 28 -2.96 -12.69 -20.02
CA SER A 28 -3.17 -13.02 -18.62
C SER A 28 -2.77 -11.84 -17.71
N ASN A 29 -3.63 -11.46 -16.77
CA ASN A 29 -3.27 -10.48 -15.73
C ASN A 29 -2.49 -11.09 -14.56
N LEU A 30 -2.42 -12.43 -14.46
CA LEU A 30 -1.42 -13.09 -13.62
C LEU A 30 -0.06 -12.96 -14.33
N ALA A 31 0.54 -11.77 -14.23
CA ALA A 31 1.81 -11.44 -14.88
C ALA A 31 3.01 -11.94 -14.04
N ASP A 32 3.04 -13.23 -13.74
CA ASP A 32 4.07 -13.86 -12.90
C ASP A 32 5.48 -13.90 -13.52
N GLN A 33 5.59 -13.59 -14.82
CA GLN A 33 6.86 -13.36 -15.52
C GLN A 33 7.35 -11.91 -15.41
N ARG A 34 6.59 -11.02 -14.74
CA ARG A 34 6.89 -9.59 -14.59
C ARG A 34 6.78 -9.18 -13.13
N ILE A 35 7.68 -9.73 -12.33
CA ILE A 35 7.76 -9.52 -10.89
C ILE A 35 8.60 -8.30 -10.54
N ALA A 36 8.11 -7.49 -9.61
CA ALA A 36 8.89 -6.49 -8.92
C ALA A 36 9.17 -6.95 -7.48
N MET A 37 10.38 -6.64 -7.00
CA MET A 37 10.83 -6.99 -5.66
C MET A 37 11.37 -5.74 -4.95
N ALA A 38 11.12 -5.66 -3.65
CA ALA A 38 11.79 -4.70 -2.79
C ALA A 38 12.15 -5.34 -1.45
N ARG A 39 13.25 -4.88 -0.85
CA ARG A 39 13.72 -5.30 0.47
C ARG A 39 14.16 -4.08 1.26
N ALA A 40 13.84 -4.06 2.55
CA ALA A 40 14.27 -3.03 3.47
C ALA A 40 14.67 -3.64 4.81
N ARG A 41 15.70 -3.07 5.44
CA ARG A 41 16.11 -3.36 6.81
C ARG A 41 15.78 -2.14 7.67
N PHE A 42 15.14 -2.38 8.80
CA PHE A 42 14.75 -1.36 9.75
C PHE A 42 15.47 -1.64 11.08
N LEU A 43 16.34 -0.70 11.46
CA LEU A 43 17.08 -0.79 12.72
C LEU A 43 16.11 -0.78 13.89
N LYS A 44 16.22 -1.76 14.79
CA LYS A 44 15.28 -1.89 15.92
C LYS A 44 15.27 -0.65 16.80
N GLU A 45 16.41 0.01 17.00
CA GLU A 45 16.53 1.23 17.80
C GLU A 45 15.74 2.40 17.20
N VAL A 46 15.53 2.41 15.88
CA VAL A 46 14.81 3.47 15.16
C VAL A 46 13.30 3.22 15.18
N ILE A 47 12.86 1.96 15.18
CA ILE A 47 11.44 1.62 15.00
C ILE A 47 10.66 1.41 16.30
N GLY A 48 11.36 1.27 17.44
CA GLY A 48 10.75 1.20 18.77
C GLY A 48 11.29 0.09 19.69
N GLY A 49 12.40 -0.55 19.31
CA GLY A 49 13.06 -1.60 20.09
C GLY A 49 12.61 -3.02 19.72
N GLU A 50 13.21 -3.99 20.40
CA GLU A 50 13.03 -5.43 20.16
C GLU A 50 11.56 -5.86 20.25
N GLU A 51 10.82 -5.33 21.23
CA GLU A 51 9.40 -5.66 21.42
C GLU A 51 8.53 -5.27 20.20
N VAL A 52 8.86 -4.15 19.55
CA VAL A 52 8.14 -3.73 18.33
C VAL A 52 8.45 -4.65 17.17
N VAL A 53 9.71 -5.10 17.05
CA VAL A 53 10.12 -6.09 16.05
C VAL A 53 9.31 -7.38 16.26
N ASP A 54 9.29 -7.91 17.48
CA ASP A 54 8.57 -9.15 17.82
C ASP A 54 7.08 -9.05 17.47
N ARG A 55 6.42 -7.98 17.88
CA ARG A 55 4.99 -7.80 17.59
C ARG A 55 4.70 -7.67 16.09
N ILE A 56 5.61 -7.07 15.31
CA ILE A 56 5.48 -7.03 13.84
C ILE A 56 5.61 -8.43 13.25
N ILE A 57 6.55 -9.25 13.75
CA ILE A 57 6.70 -10.65 13.35
C ILE A 57 5.44 -11.45 13.68
N ASP A 58 4.89 -11.30 14.88
CA ASP A 58 3.65 -11.97 15.28
C ASP A 58 2.46 -11.56 14.40
N ALA A 59 2.32 -10.27 14.10
CA ALA A 59 1.27 -9.76 13.22
C ALA A 59 1.40 -10.28 11.78
N TYR A 60 2.63 -10.44 11.28
CA TYR A 60 2.92 -11.09 10.00
C TYR A 60 2.59 -12.59 10.04
N MET A 61 2.95 -13.30 11.12
CA MET A 61 2.67 -14.73 11.25
C MET A 61 1.17 -15.01 11.30
N LEU A 62 0.38 -14.16 11.96
CA LEU A 62 -1.08 -14.22 11.89
C LEU A 62 -1.57 -14.12 10.43
N ALA A 63 -1.05 -13.15 9.67
CA ALA A 63 -1.40 -13.02 8.26
C ALA A 63 -0.95 -14.21 7.41
N ARG A 64 0.13 -14.90 7.79
CA ARG A 64 0.64 -16.07 7.07
C ARG A 64 -0.22 -17.32 7.27
N TYR A 65 -0.86 -17.47 8.42
CA TYR A 65 -1.66 -18.66 8.76
C TYR A 65 -3.18 -18.45 8.66
N ASP A 66 -3.65 -17.21 8.62
CA ASP A 66 -5.07 -16.89 8.50
C ASP A 66 -5.37 -16.07 7.23
N PRO A 67 -6.08 -16.65 6.23
CA PRO A 67 -6.49 -15.94 5.02
C PRO A 67 -7.34 -14.68 5.29
N TYR A 68 -8.12 -14.64 6.38
CA TYR A 68 -8.88 -13.44 6.76
C TYR A 68 -7.94 -12.29 7.09
N ARG A 69 -6.87 -12.57 7.86
CA ARG A 69 -5.83 -11.58 8.12
C ARG A 69 -5.00 -11.29 6.88
N ALA A 70 -4.63 -12.29 6.08
CA ALA A 70 -3.87 -12.13 4.83
C ALA A 70 -4.56 -11.14 3.87
N ALA A 71 -5.89 -11.23 3.74
CA ALA A 71 -6.68 -10.31 2.92
C ALA A 71 -6.49 -8.86 3.38
N THR A 72 -6.61 -8.61 4.68
CA THR A 72 -6.44 -7.28 5.27
C THR A 72 -4.98 -6.79 5.17
N HIS A 73 -4.02 -7.70 5.31
CA HIS A 73 -2.59 -7.43 5.17
C HIS A 73 -2.24 -6.96 3.76
N ASN A 74 -2.71 -7.69 2.75
CA ASN A 74 -2.50 -7.34 1.34
C ASN A 74 -3.28 -6.08 0.96
N LYS A 75 -4.49 -5.88 1.47
CA LYS A 75 -5.22 -4.60 1.30
C LYS A 75 -4.38 -3.41 1.78
N GLY A 76 -3.68 -3.57 2.92
CA GLY A 76 -2.76 -2.56 3.44
C GLY A 76 -1.63 -2.20 2.46
N ILE A 77 -1.03 -3.21 1.83
CA ILE A 77 -0.04 -3.04 0.73
C ILE A 77 -0.68 -2.26 -0.42
N MET A 78 -1.86 -2.71 -0.85
CA MET A 78 -2.55 -2.17 -2.02
C MET A 78 -3.00 -0.72 -1.84
N ASN A 79 -3.25 -0.24 -0.62
CA ASN A 79 -3.48 1.19 -0.36
C ASN A 79 -2.36 2.07 -0.94
N GLY A 80 -1.10 1.67 -0.79
CA GLY A 80 0.05 2.41 -1.30
C GLY A 80 0.29 2.16 -2.79
N VAL A 81 0.25 0.89 -3.20
CA VAL A 81 0.44 0.48 -4.60
C VAL A 81 -0.59 1.15 -5.51
N THR A 82 -1.87 1.03 -5.18
CA THR A 82 -2.98 1.56 -5.99
C THR A 82 -2.93 3.08 -6.09
N ALA A 83 -2.46 3.79 -5.04
CA ALA A 83 -2.26 5.23 -5.10
C ALA A 83 -1.19 5.63 -6.13
N VAL A 84 -0.04 4.97 -6.15
CA VAL A 84 1.04 5.25 -7.12
C VAL A 84 0.63 4.85 -8.54
N VAL A 85 -0.01 3.69 -8.69
CA VAL A 85 -0.50 3.20 -9.99
C VAL A 85 -1.52 4.19 -10.58
N LEU A 86 -2.46 4.68 -9.77
CA LEU A 86 -3.44 5.68 -10.20
C LEU A 86 -2.77 7.01 -10.55
N ALA A 87 -1.89 7.52 -9.68
CA ALA A 87 -1.22 8.81 -9.89
C ALA A 87 -0.34 8.82 -11.15
N THR A 88 0.18 7.66 -11.56
CA THR A 88 0.99 7.51 -12.77
C THR A 88 0.16 7.18 -14.02
N GLY A 89 -1.17 7.14 -13.92
CA GLY A 89 -2.08 6.88 -15.04
C GLY A 89 -2.06 5.44 -15.54
N ASN A 90 -1.67 4.49 -14.69
CA ASN A 90 -1.67 3.06 -14.97
C ASN A 90 -2.99 2.39 -14.55
N ASP A 91 -3.24 1.18 -15.05
CA ASP A 91 -4.46 0.42 -14.72
C ASP A 91 -4.35 -0.23 -13.33
N THR A 92 -5.12 0.30 -12.37
CA THR A 92 -5.16 -0.23 -11.00
C THR A 92 -5.74 -1.64 -10.93
N ARG A 93 -6.74 -1.97 -11.76
CA ARG A 93 -7.40 -3.27 -11.73
C ARG A 93 -6.46 -4.38 -12.21
N ALA A 94 -5.64 -4.10 -13.23
CA ALA A 94 -4.65 -5.05 -13.71
C ALA A 94 -3.62 -5.41 -12.64
N VAL A 95 -3.12 -4.40 -11.90
CA VAL A 95 -2.16 -4.61 -10.80
C VAL A 95 -2.82 -5.34 -9.63
N GLU A 96 -4.02 -4.95 -9.21
CA GLU A 96 -4.79 -5.61 -8.14
C GLU A 96 -5.05 -7.10 -8.47
N ALA A 97 -5.53 -7.39 -9.69
CA ALA A 97 -5.81 -8.76 -10.12
C ALA A 97 -4.55 -9.63 -10.11
N GLY A 98 -3.42 -9.11 -10.63
CA GLY A 98 -2.15 -9.81 -10.64
C GLY A 98 -1.62 -10.05 -9.22
N ALA A 99 -1.66 -9.03 -8.36
CA ALA A 99 -1.21 -9.11 -6.97
C ALA A 99 -1.99 -10.17 -6.18
N HIS A 100 -3.33 -10.09 -6.19
CA HIS A 100 -4.18 -10.99 -5.44
C HIS A 100 -4.19 -12.42 -5.99
N ALA A 101 -4.10 -12.62 -7.30
CA ALA A 101 -3.93 -13.95 -7.88
C ALA A 101 -2.57 -14.56 -7.50
N TYR A 102 -1.50 -13.76 -7.53
CA TYR A 102 -0.16 -14.21 -7.14
C TYR A 102 -0.07 -14.56 -5.65
N ALA A 103 -0.80 -13.86 -4.79
CA ALA A 103 -0.94 -14.19 -3.37
C ALA A 103 -1.55 -15.59 -3.14
N ALA A 104 -2.35 -16.10 -4.09
CA ALA A 104 -3.00 -17.41 -4.01
C ALA A 104 -2.28 -18.53 -4.81
N ARG A 105 -1.14 -18.24 -5.44
CA ARG A 105 -0.47 -19.15 -6.40
C ARG A 105 -0.07 -20.51 -5.81
N GLY A 106 0.10 -20.60 -4.50
CA GLY A 106 0.48 -21.83 -3.79
C GLY A 106 -0.69 -22.68 -3.29
N GLY A 107 -1.93 -22.40 -3.71
CA GLY A 107 -3.13 -23.11 -3.27
C GLY A 107 -3.74 -22.58 -1.96
N SER A 108 -3.12 -21.59 -1.34
CA SER A 108 -3.67 -20.82 -0.21
C SER A 108 -3.35 -19.36 -0.40
N TYR A 109 -4.25 -18.48 0.02
CA TYR A 109 -4.08 -17.04 -0.09
C TYR A 109 -3.16 -16.53 1.03
N LEU A 110 -1.99 -16.00 0.66
CA LEU A 110 -0.91 -15.64 1.57
C LEU A 110 -0.55 -14.14 1.51
N PRO A 111 0.18 -13.61 2.50
CA PRO A 111 0.76 -12.27 2.42
C PRO A 111 1.71 -12.14 1.21
N LEU A 112 1.67 -10.98 0.53
CA LEU A 112 2.63 -10.62 -0.53
C LEU A 112 4.02 -10.24 -0.01
N THR A 113 4.14 -10.09 1.31
CA THR A 113 5.37 -9.72 2.01
C THR A 113 5.87 -10.86 2.90
N ARG A 114 7.15 -10.82 3.22
CA ARG A 114 7.79 -11.62 4.28
C ARG A 114 8.46 -10.66 5.25
N TRP A 115 8.30 -10.96 6.54
CA TRP A 115 8.96 -10.25 7.62
C TRP A 115 9.77 -11.24 8.44
N GLU A 116 11.01 -10.87 8.76
CA GLU A 116 11.96 -11.69 9.50
C GLU A 116 12.89 -10.80 10.34
N LYS A 117 13.58 -11.41 11.30
CA LYS A 117 14.69 -10.77 12.00
C LYS A 117 16.00 -11.18 11.35
N ASP A 118 16.95 -10.25 11.23
CA ASP A 118 18.32 -10.58 10.88
C ASP A 118 19.14 -11.02 12.12
N GLU A 119 20.43 -11.30 11.90
CA GLU A 119 21.37 -11.73 12.95
C GLU A 119 21.57 -10.69 14.07
N ASN A 120 21.29 -9.41 13.80
CA ASN A 120 21.38 -8.33 14.79
C ASN A 120 20.05 -8.11 15.53
N GLY A 121 18.99 -8.83 15.15
CA GLY A 121 17.63 -8.60 15.64
C GLY A 121 16.93 -7.43 14.95
N ASP A 122 17.47 -6.90 13.85
CA ASP A 122 16.79 -5.87 13.06
C ASP A 122 15.66 -6.48 12.24
N LEU A 123 14.61 -5.70 11.99
CA LEU A 123 13.49 -6.12 11.19
C LEU A 123 13.84 -6.05 9.69
N VAL A 124 13.69 -7.14 8.98
CA VAL A 124 13.85 -7.22 7.52
C VAL A 124 12.52 -7.53 6.87
N GLY A 125 12.11 -6.65 5.95
CA GLY A 125 10.90 -6.84 5.13
C GLY A 125 11.26 -7.07 3.67
N THR A 126 10.57 -8.00 3.03
CA THR A 126 10.64 -8.20 1.57
C THR A 126 9.23 -8.25 0.99
N ILE A 127 9.06 -7.76 -0.23
CA ILE A 127 7.84 -7.90 -1.04
C ILE A 127 8.19 -8.48 -2.40
N GLU A 128 7.32 -9.34 -2.91
CA GLU A 128 7.39 -9.87 -4.27
C GLU A 128 5.97 -9.89 -4.86
N MET A 129 5.75 -9.19 -5.97
CA MET A 129 4.45 -9.18 -6.63
C MET A 129 4.53 -8.85 -8.13
N PRO A 130 3.58 -9.32 -8.95
CA PRO A 130 3.41 -8.86 -10.32
C PRO A 130 3.09 -7.37 -10.37
N VAL A 131 3.84 -6.61 -11.17
CA VAL A 131 3.58 -5.17 -11.38
C VAL A 131 3.65 -4.84 -12.87
N ALA A 132 2.53 -5.07 -13.56
CA ALA A 132 2.40 -4.83 -14.99
C ALA A 132 2.05 -3.36 -15.29
N VAL A 133 3.04 -2.46 -15.20
CA VAL A 133 2.89 -1.02 -15.48
C VAL A 133 3.62 -0.57 -16.75
N GLY A 134 3.36 0.66 -17.21
CA GLY A 134 4.02 1.25 -18.37
C GLY A 134 4.34 2.73 -18.18
N LEU A 135 5.30 3.21 -18.96
CA LEU A 135 5.58 4.65 -19.14
C LEU A 135 5.05 5.19 -20.48
N VAL A 136 4.56 4.30 -21.34
CA VAL A 136 4.10 4.58 -22.69
C VAL A 136 2.81 3.81 -22.92
N GLY A 137 1.80 4.50 -23.47
CA GLY A 137 0.49 3.92 -23.79
C GLY A 137 -0.56 4.13 -22.69
N GLY A 138 -1.84 4.13 -23.11
CA GLY A 138 -2.95 4.45 -22.21
C GLY A 138 -2.91 5.89 -21.68
N ALA A 139 -3.42 6.08 -20.45
CA ALA A 139 -3.51 7.39 -19.81
C ALA A 139 -2.16 7.97 -19.36
N THR A 140 -1.11 7.14 -19.27
CA THR A 140 0.23 7.52 -18.78
C THR A 140 0.85 8.70 -19.55
N ARG A 141 0.59 8.81 -20.86
CA ARG A 141 1.06 9.92 -21.72
C ARG A 141 -0.01 10.96 -22.05
N SER A 142 -1.29 10.59 -22.07
CA SER A 142 -2.34 11.52 -22.43
C SER A 142 -2.78 12.41 -21.26
N HIS A 143 -2.66 11.92 -20.02
CA HIS A 143 -3.08 12.67 -18.83
C HIS A 143 -1.96 13.61 -18.32
N PRO A 144 -2.19 14.94 -18.25
CA PRO A 144 -1.15 15.90 -17.85
C PRO A 144 -0.59 15.65 -16.45
N VAL A 145 -1.45 15.33 -15.47
CA VAL A 145 -1.02 15.01 -14.10
C VAL A 145 -0.14 13.76 -14.05
N ALA A 146 -0.49 12.67 -14.75
CA ALA A 146 0.32 11.45 -14.79
C ALA A 146 1.73 11.73 -15.33
N ARG A 147 1.85 12.55 -16.37
CA ARG A 147 3.16 13.00 -16.90
C ARG A 147 3.96 13.79 -15.87
N ALA A 148 3.31 14.69 -15.14
CA ALA A 148 3.97 15.47 -14.09
C ALA A 148 4.47 14.57 -12.96
N VAL A 149 3.65 13.61 -12.50
CA VAL A 149 4.04 12.63 -11.47
C VAL A 149 5.23 11.78 -11.93
N ILE A 150 5.23 11.28 -13.17
CA ILE A 150 6.37 10.51 -13.71
C ILE A 150 7.63 11.37 -13.78
N LYS A 151 7.51 12.66 -14.14
CA LYS A 151 8.64 13.60 -14.12
C LYS A 151 9.17 13.84 -12.69
N ILE A 152 8.29 13.97 -11.71
CA ILE A 152 8.66 14.12 -10.28
C ILE A 152 9.39 12.86 -9.77
N LEU A 153 8.88 11.67 -10.12
CA LEU A 153 9.50 10.39 -9.75
C LEU A 153 10.87 10.19 -10.41
N GLY A 154 11.11 10.80 -11.58
CA GLY A 154 12.39 10.71 -12.28
C GLY A 154 12.68 9.35 -12.92
N VAL A 155 11.70 8.43 -12.93
CA VAL A 155 11.84 7.09 -13.52
C VAL A 155 11.93 7.16 -15.05
N ARG A 156 12.85 6.37 -15.60
CA ARG A 156 13.17 6.28 -17.03
C ARG A 156 12.64 5.01 -17.66
N THR A 157 12.45 3.95 -16.87
CA THR A 157 11.96 2.66 -17.35
C THR A 157 10.71 2.19 -16.58
N ALA A 158 9.87 1.37 -17.22
CA ALA A 158 8.72 0.77 -16.55
C ALA A 158 9.14 -0.21 -15.44
N ARG A 159 10.38 -0.70 -15.50
CA ARG A 159 11.00 -1.51 -14.46
C ARG A 159 11.28 -0.68 -13.21
N GLU A 160 11.92 0.47 -13.35
CA GLU A 160 12.15 1.39 -12.23
C GLU A 160 10.83 1.82 -11.58
N LEU A 161 9.80 2.12 -12.37
CA LEU A 161 8.47 2.41 -11.83
C LEU A 161 7.91 1.23 -11.02
N SER A 162 8.06 0.00 -11.52
CA SER A 162 7.59 -1.20 -10.81
C SER A 162 8.32 -1.44 -9.49
N GLU A 163 9.63 -1.16 -9.44
CA GLU A 163 10.46 -1.26 -8.24
C GLU A 163 10.04 -0.22 -7.19
N VAL A 164 9.77 1.03 -7.62
CA VAL A 164 9.21 2.08 -6.74
C VAL A 164 7.86 1.66 -6.17
N ILE A 165 6.96 1.12 -7.00
CA ILE A 165 5.64 0.64 -6.56
C ILE A 165 5.77 -0.47 -5.51
N ALA A 166 6.65 -1.45 -5.73
CA ALA A 166 6.90 -2.51 -4.77
C ALA A 166 7.44 -1.94 -3.44
N ALA A 167 8.41 -1.02 -3.50
CA ALA A 167 8.97 -0.36 -2.32
C ALA A 167 7.91 0.42 -1.53
N VAL A 168 7.01 1.15 -2.21
CA VAL A 168 5.88 1.84 -1.58
C VAL A 168 4.91 0.84 -0.94
N GLY A 169 4.63 -0.28 -1.59
CA GLY A 169 3.81 -1.36 -1.03
C GLY A 169 4.40 -1.93 0.27
N LEU A 170 5.71 -2.17 0.29
CA LEU A 170 6.44 -2.63 1.47
C LEU A 170 6.42 -1.58 2.60
N ALA A 171 6.66 -0.32 2.28
CA ALA A 171 6.63 0.79 3.24
C ALA A 171 5.24 0.98 3.84
N GLN A 172 4.19 0.90 3.03
CA GLN A 172 2.81 1.00 3.50
C GLN A 172 2.42 -0.17 4.42
N ASN A 173 2.91 -1.38 4.11
CA ASN A 173 2.71 -2.55 4.97
C ASN A 173 3.45 -2.42 6.29
N PHE A 174 4.71 -1.98 6.27
CA PHE A 174 5.49 -1.69 7.46
C PHE A 174 4.75 -0.71 8.38
N ALA A 175 4.30 0.42 7.82
CA ALA A 175 3.59 1.44 8.59
C ALA A 175 2.31 0.87 9.24
N ALA A 176 1.55 0.05 8.51
CA ALA A 176 0.34 -0.58 9.02
C ALA A 176 0.63 -1.59 10.15
N LEU A 177 1.63 -2.46 9.97
CA LEU A 177 2.03 -3.44 10.97
C LEU A 177 2.59 -2.77 12.22
N ARG A 178 3.49 -1.79 12.05
CA ARG A 178 4.04 -1.03 13.16
C ARG A 178 2.93 -0.33 13.94
N ALA A 179 2.02 0.37 13.26
CA ALA A 179 0.90 1.01 13.91
C ALA A 179 0.11 0.01 14.75
N LEU A 180 -0.31 -1.12 14.17
CA LEU A 180 -1.06 -2.19 14.85
C LEU A 180 -0.30 -2.83 16.03
N ALA A 181 1.03 -2.92 15.93
CA ALA A 181 1.90 -3.54 16.92
C ALA A 181 2.20 -2.62 18.11
N THR A 182 2.33 -1.31 17.89
CA THR A 182 2.73 -0.34 18.92
C THR A 182 1.54 0.38 19.55
N GLU A 183 0.47 0.64 18.79
CA GLU A 183 -0.72 1.34 19.26
C GLU A 183 -1.98 0.64 18.74
N GLY A 184 -3.01 0.49 19.56
CA GLY A 184 -4.32 0.12 19.01
C GLY A 184 -4.72 1.18 17.98
N ILE A 185 -4.96 0.81 16.70
CA ILE A 185 -5.32 1.74 15.59
C ILE A 185 -6.35 2.78 16.02
N GLN A 186 -7.28 2.38 16.90
CA GLN A 186 -8.27 3.26 17.49
C GLN A 186 -7.67 4.53 18.12
N ARG A 187 -6.56 4.47 18.87
CA ARG A 187 -5.93 5.66 19.47
C ARG A 187 -5.37 6.61 18.42
N GLY A 188 -4.66 6.10 17.41
CA GLY A 188 -4.12 6.92 16.32
C GLY A 188 -5.21 7.56 15.44
N HIS A 189 -6.22 6.78 15.06
CA HIS A 189 -7.38 7.29 14.31
C HIS A 189 -8.20 8.29 15.14
N MET A 190 -8.39 8.04 16.44
CA MET A 190 -9.07 8.98 17.32
C MET A 190 -8.29 10.28 17.47
N ARG A 191 -6.96 10.25 17.54
CA ARG A 191 -6.15 11.48 17.60
C ARG A 191 -6.24 12.28 16.30
N LEU A 192 -6.22 11.63 15.13
CA LEU A 192 -6.44 12.30 13.85
C LEU A 192 -7.87 12.87 13.73
N HIS A 193 -8.88 12.10 14.15
CA HIS A 193 -10.26 12.55 14.17
C HIS A 193 -10.45 13.75 15.10
N ALA A 194 -9.89 13.70 16.31
CA ALA A 194 -9.83 14.79 17.26
C ALA A 194 -9.17 16.04 16.65
N LYS A 195 -8.08 15.86 15.90
CA LYS A 195 -7.39 16.97 15.21
C LYS A 195 -8.27 17.67 14.18
N ASN A 196 -9.01 16.89 13.39
CA ASN A 196 -9.97 17.44 12.43
C ASN A 196 -11.10 18.20 13.15
N ILE A 197 -11.61 17.69 14.28
CA ILE A 197 -12.62 18.39 15.07
C ILE A 197 -12.06 19.68 15.68
N ALA A 198 -10.84 19.67 16.21
CA ALA A 198 -10.20 20.86 16.76
C ALA A 198 -10.05 21.98 15.70
N ILE A 199 -9.62 21.61 14.48
CA ILE A 199 -9.53 22.56 13.36
C ILE A 199 -10.92 23.09 12.98
N ALA A 200 -11.93 22.20 12.90
CA ALA A 200 -13.31 22.60 12.61
C ALA A 200 -13.93 23.50 13.71
N ALA A 201 -13.44 23.39 14.95
CA ALA A 201 -13.81 24.28 16.06
C ALA A 201 -13.13 25.66 15.98
N GLY A 202 -12.13 25.84 15.10
CA GLY A 202 -11.41 27.09 14.92
C GLY A 202 -10.09 27.19 15.69
N ALA A 203 -9.54 26.05 16.14
CA ALA A 203 -8.20 26.01 16.75
C ALA A 203 -7.12 26.20 15.68
N THR A 204 -6.10 26.98 16.00
CA THR A 204 -4.99 27.33 15.11
C THR A 204 -3.64 27.15 15.80
N GLY A 205 -2.59 26.84 15.03
CA GLY A 205 -1.23 26.67 15.57
C GLY A 205 -1.18 25.69 16.75
N ASP A 206 -0.62 26.14 17.86
CA ASP A 206 -0.43 25.35 19.08
C ASP A 206 -1.75 25.03 19.82
N GLU A 207 -2.84 25.76 19.53
CA GLU A 207 -4.16 25.48 20.11
C GLU A 207 -4.66 24.08 19.72
N ILE A 208 -4.30 23.63 18.50
CA ILE A 208 -4.78 22.36 17.95
C ILE A 208 -4.34 21.19 18.83
N GLU A 209 -3.05 21.07 19.17
CA GLU A 209 -2.57 19.97 20.01
C GLU A 209 -3.13 20.05 21.43
N ARG A 210 -3.29 21.25 22.00
CA ARG A 210 -3.86 21.42 23.35
C ARG A 210 -5.33 21.00 23.44
N VAL A 211 -6.12 21.34 22.42
CA VAL A 211 -7.52 20.92 22.30
C VAL A 211 -7.62 19.40 22.07
N VAL A 212 -6.79 18.85 21.18
CA VAL A 212 -6.72 17.41 20.90
C VAL A 212 -6.35 16.62 22.15
N ASP A 213 -5.31 17.02 22.89
CA ASP A 213 -4.87 16.31 24.08
C ASP A 213 -5.95 16.30 25.17
N THR A 214 -6.67 17.41 25.32
CA THR A 214 -7.78 17.50 26.28
C THR A 214 -8.94 16.60 25.87
N MET A 215 -9.38 16.66 24.60
CA MET A 215 -10.46 15.79 24.09
C MET A 215 -10.12 14.31 24.20
N VAL A 216 -8.87 13.92 23.86
CA VAL A 216 -8.42 12.52 23.94
C VAL A 216 -8.35 12.05 25.40
N ARG A 217 -7.89 12.91 26.31
CA ARG A 217 -7.83 12.61 27.75
C ARG A 217 -9.22 12.43 28.36
N GLU A 218 -10.19 13.26 27.95
CA GLU A 218 -11.58 13.19 28.41
C GLU A 218 -12.38 12.07 27.73
N GLY A 219 -11.90 11.54 26.59
CA GLY A 219 -12.65 10.58 25.77
C GLY A 219 -13.87 11.19 25.06
N VAL A 220 -13.97 12.53 25.01
CA VAL A 220 -15.11 13.26 24.42
C VAL A 220 -14.62 14.00 23.16
N ILE A 221 -14.80 13.36 22.00
CA ILE A 221 -14.36 13.89 20.71
C ILE A 221 -15.60 14.42 19.96
N ARG A 222 -16.02 15.65 20.26
CA ARG A 222 -17.17 16.33 19.66
C ARG A 222 -16.90 17.83 19.47
N LEU A 223 -17.58 18.44 18.50
CA LEU A 223 -17.34 19.83 18.08
C LEU A 223 -17.71 20.87 19.15
N ASP A 224 -18.81 20.63 19.88
CA ASP A 224 -19.25 21.44 21.02
C ASP A 224 -18.17 21.48 22.10
N ARG A 225 -17.65 20.31 22.50
CA ARG A 225 -16.61 20.22 23.52
C ARG A 225 -15.29 20.85 23.07
N ALA A 226 -14.92 20.68 21.80
CA ALA A 226 -13.73 21.31 21.23
C ALA A 226 -13.79 22.84 21.32
N ARG A 227 -14.97 23.45 21.12
CA ARG A 227 -15.19 24.89 21.28
C ARG A 227 -15.07 25.32 22.74
N GLU A 228 -15.68 24.59 23.67
CA GLU A 228 -15.56 24.88 25.11
C GLU A 228 -14.10 24.88 25.59
N ILE A 229 -13.32 23.87 25.16
CA ILE A 229 -11.89 23.77 25.51
C ILE A 229 -11.12 24.93 24.90
N LEU A 230 -11.40 25.27 23.63
CA LEU A 230 -10.72 26.36 22.92
C LEU A 230 -11.02 27.73 23.56
N ASP A 231 -12.27 27.99 23.91
CA ASP A 231 -12.69 29.23 24.58
C ASP A 231 -12.03 29.34 25.96
N GLY A 232 -11.98 28.23 26.71
CA GLY A 232 -11.26 28.16 27.99
C GLY A 232 -9.77 28.48 27.86
N LEU A 233 -9.10 27.96 26.84
CA LEU A 233 -7.68 28.24 26.56
C LEU A 233 -7.44 29.71 26.21
N ARG A 234 -8.35 30.33 25.47
CA ARG A 234 -8.25 31.74 25.05
C ARG A 234 -8.59 32.73 26.16
N LEU A 235 -9.48 32.36 27.09
CA LEU A 235 -9.81 33.17 28.27
C LEU A 235 -8.71 33.14 29.35
N SER A 236 -7.82 32.16 29.30
CA SER A 236 -6.71 31.97 30.25
C SER A 236 -5.35 32.38 29.69
N SER A 237 -5.32 32.98 28.49
CA SER A 237 -4.15 33.58 27.83
C SER A 237 -4.23 35.11 27.91
#